data_AF-A0A0R3SJ14-F1
#
_entry.id   AF-A0A0R3SJ14-F1
#
_cell.length_a   1.000
_cell.length_b   1.000
_cell.length_c   1.000
_cell.angle_alpha   90.00
_cell.angle_beta   90.00
_cell.angle_gamma   90.00
#
_symmetry.space_group_name_H-M   'P 1'
#
loop_
_entity.id
_entity.type
_entity.pdbx_description
1 polymer ?
#
loop_
_entity_poly.entity_id
_entity_poly.type
_entity_poly.pdbx_seq_one_letter_code
_entity_poly.pdbx_strand_id
1 'polypeptide(L)'
;MAKQLILYLSVGVFVFLLINLTTVSGQGTTRSQRFQACVKKCSEMGGVCNDQVKDLWMEFLKNKKEITRHLRKCCLRNEKRQDVSPDDSFATCVRINCGAALWGCQMIKKHSGFLSQDEKEHLKEGAHD
;
A
#
# COMPACT_ATOMS: atom_id res chain seq x y z
N MET A 1 -33.93 21.87 45.88
CA MET A 1 -32.80 20.90 45.87
C MET A 1 -32.76 20.01 44.62
N ALA A 2 -33.89 19.52 44.10
CA ALA A 2 -33.92 18.63 42.92
C ALA A 2 -33.33 19.23 41.62
N LYS A 3 -33.56 20.53 41.33
CA LYS A 3 -33.04 21.19 40.11
C LYS A 3 -31.51 21.23 40.03
N GLN A 4 -30.83 21.43 41.16
CA GLN A 4 -29.37 21.43 41.23
C GLN A 4 -28.82 20.02 40.95
N LEU A 5 -29.43 18.99 41.53
CA LEU A 5 -29.02 17.59 41.33
C LEU A 5 -29.15 17.16 39.86
N ILE A 6 -30.22 17.58 39.18
CA ILE A 6 -30.46 17.30 37.76
C ILE A 6 -29.42 18.00 36.87
N LEU A 7 -29.03 19.24 37.22
CA LEU A 7 -27.99 19.99 36.51
C LEU A 7 -26.61 19.33 36.67
N TYR A 8 -26.26 18.86 37.88
CA TYR A 8 -24.98 18.16 38.09
C TYR A 8 -24.92 16.83 37.36
N LEU A 9 -26.04 16.09 37.31
CA LEU A 9 -26.12 14.84 36.55
C LEU A 9 -26.03 15.08 35.04
N SER A 10 -26.68 16.12 34.51
CA SER A 10 -26.61 16.43 33.07
C SER A 10 -25.22 16.92 32.64
N VAL A 11 -24.57 17.76 33.44
CA VAL A 11 -23.19 18.21 33.20
C VAL A 11 -22.22 17.04 33.32
N GLY A 12 -22.38 16.15 34.31
CA GLY A 12 -21.53 14.97 34.49
C GLY A 12 -21.62 14.01 33.29
N VAL A 13 -22.83 13.75 32.77
CA VAL A 13 -23.04 12.93 31.57
C VAL A 13 -22.45 13.61 30.33
N PHE A 14 -22.61 14.93 30.17
CA PHE A 14 -22.02 15.66 29.06
C PHE A 14 -20.49 15.61 29.08
N VAL A 15 -19.87 15.82 30.24
CA VAL A 15 -18.41 15.74 30.41
C VAL A 15 -17.92 14.32 30.13
N PHE A 16 -18.62 13.29 30.62
CA PHE A 16 -18.26 11.89 30.35
C PHE A 16 -18.37 11.56 28.86
N LEU A 17 -19.41 12.03 28.16
CA LEU A 17 -19.56 11.85 26.71
C LEU A 17 -18.44 12.55 25.92
N LEU A 18 -18.05 13.77 26.32
CA LEU A 18 -16.96 14.50 25.66
C LEU A 18 -15.58 13.84 25.85
N ILE A 19 -15.32 13.28 27.03
CA ILE A 19 -14.07 12.55 27.31
C ILE A 19 -14.01 11.27 26.44
N ASN A 20 -15.09 10.50 26.34
CA ASN A 20 -15.12 9.29 25.52
C ASN A 20 -15.01 9.58 24.02
N LEU A 21 -15.59 10.69 23.55
CA LEU A 21 -15.52 11.06 22.13
C LEU A 21 -14.07 11.42 21.72
N THR A 22 -13.35 12.15 22.57
CA THR A 22 -11.97 12.58 22.28
C THR A 22 -10.95 11.45 22.36
N THR A 23 -11.12 10.48 23.26
CA THR A 23 -10.22 9.32 23.37
C THR A 23 -10.32 8.37 22.17
N VAL A 24 -11.52 8.17 21.63
CA VAL A 24 -11.76 7.32 20.45
C VAL A 24 -11.14 7.93 19.19
N SER A 25 -11.23 9.26 19.01
CA SER A 25 -10.65 9.94 17.84
C SER A 25 -9.12 9.86 17.78
N GLY A 26 -8.42 9.92 18.93
CA GLY A 26 -6.95 9.87 19.00
C GLY A 26 -6.34 8.49 18.78
N GLN A 27 -7.06 7.41 19.09
CA GLN A 27 -6.58 6.04 18.83
C GLN A 27 -6.66 5.65 17.34
N GLY A 28 -7.65 6.17 16.61
CA GLY A 28 -7.80 5.91 15.17
C GLY A 28 -6.64 6.45 14.34
N THR A 29 -6.17 7.66 14.65
CA THR A 29 -5.07 8.32 13.92
C THR A 29 -3.74 7.61 14.14
N THR A 30 -3.44 7.23 15.38
CA THR A 30 -2.19 6.52 15.74
C THR A 30 -2.13 5.11 15.15
N ARG A 31 -3.24 4.37 15.15
CA ARG A 31 -3.32 3.05 14.50
C ARG A 31 -3.13 3.12 12.99
N SER A 32 -3.77 4.10 12.34
CA SER A 32 -3.64 4.32 10.90
C SER A 32 -2.20 4.66 10.51
N GLN A 33 -1.55 5.56 11.25
CA GLN A 33 -0.15 5.93 11.02
C GLN A 33 0.81 4.74 11.17
N ARG A 34 0.61 3.90 12.18
CA ARG A 34 1.41 2.68 12.37
C ARG A 34 1.21 1.70 11.21
N PHE A 35 -0.02 1.52 10.76
CA PHE A 35 -0.32 0.69 9.59
C PHE A 35 0.37 1.21 8.33
N GLN A 36 0.25 2.51 8.04
CA GLN A 36 0.90 3.15 6.90
C GLN A 36 2.43 3.02 6.96
N ALA A 37 3.03 3.22 8.13
CA ALA A 37 4.47 3.05 8.32
C ALA A 37 4.91 1.60 8.07
N CYS A 38 4.14 0.61 8.52
CA CYS A 38 4.40 -0.80 8.26
C CYS A 38 4.35 -1.12 6.76
N VAL A 39 3.27 -0.72 6.09
CA VAL A 39 3.11 -0.93 4.64
C VAL A 39 4.24 -0.24 3.86
N LYS A 40 4.64 0.97 4.27
CA LYS A 40 5.76 1.69 3.67
C LYS A 40 7.06 0.89 3.78
N LYS A 41 7.40 0.37 4.95
CA LYS A 41 8.59 -0.48 5.15
C LYS A 41 8.55 -1.72 4.25
N CYS A 42 7.41 -2.39 4.14
CA CYS A 42 7.26 -3.52 3.21
C CYS A 42 7.40 -3.09 1.74
N SER A 43 6.94 -1.88 1.38
CA SER A 43 7.04 -1.37 0.01
C SER A 43 8.48 -1.07 -0.40
N GLU A 44 9.36 -0.70 0.54
CA GLU A 44 10.79 -0.48 0.29
C GLU A 44 11.47 -1.77 -0.16
N MET A 45 11.14 -2.91 0.46
CA MET A 45 11.59 -4.23 0.03
C MET A 45 11.11 -4.56 -1.40
N GLY A 46 9.85 -4.23 -1.70
CA GLY A 46 9.31 -4.33 -3.06
C GLY A 46 10.11 -3.48 -4.06
N GLY A 47 10.49 -2.27 -3.67
CA GLY A 47 11.33 -1.36 -4.46
C GLY A 47 12.68 -1.99 -4.82
N VAL A 48 13.41 -2.50 -3.83
CA VAL A 48 14.70 -3.18 -4.05
C VAL A 48 14.58 -4.37 -5.01
N CYS A 49 13.49 -5.13 -4.92
CA CYS A 49 13.24 -6.23 -5.86
C CYS A 49 12.95 -5.72 -7.28
N ASN A 50 12.17 -4.63 -7.40
CA ASN A 50 11.81 -4.03 -8.69
C ASN A 50 13.01 -3.41 -9.41
N ASP A 51 14.01 -2.91 -8.68
CA ASP A 51 15.23 -2.31 -9.25
C ASP A 51 16.06 -3.30 -10.09
N GLN A 52 15.85 -4.60 -9.92
CA GLN A 52 16.54 -5.64 -10.69
C GLN A 52 16.16 -5.64 -12.18
N VAL A 53 15.03 -5.02 -12.55
CA VAL A 53 14.60 -4.87 -13.95
C VAL A 53 14.65 -3.43 -14.43
N LYS A 54 15.34 -2.53 -13.71
CA LYS A 54 15.38 -1.08 -14.02
C LYS A 54 15.82 -0.81 -15.47
N ASP A 55 16.79 -1.57 -15.97
CA ASP A 55 17.38 -1.35 -17.30
C ASP A 55 16.43 -1.83 -18.42
N LEU A 56 15.55 -2.79 -18.13
CA LEU A 56 14.58 -3.30 -19.10
C LEU A 56 13.48 -2.29 -19.44
N TRP A 57 13.24 -1.31 -18.57
CA TRP A 57 12.22 -0.28 -18.78
C TRP A 57 12.48 0.66 -19.95
N MET A 58 13.74 0.73 -20.41
CA MET A 58 14.14 1.55 -21.56
C MET A 58 13.54 1.02 -22.88
N GLU A 59 13.34 -0.29 -22.98
CA GLU A 59 12.64 -0.96 -24.09
C GLU A 59 11.41 -1.67 -23.51
N PHE A 60 10.53 -0.91 -22.87
CA PHE A 60 9.41 -1.46 -22.11
C PHE A 60 8.52 -2.37 -22.95
N LEU A 61 8.20 -1.99 -24.19
CA LEU A 61 7.25 -2.77 -25.00
C LEU A 61 7.82 -4.14 -25.35
N LYS A 62 9.10 -4.17 -25.73
CA LYS A 62 9.84 -5.40 -26.01
C LYS A 62 9.99 -6.27 -24.76
N ASN A 63 10.24 -5.66 -23.60
CA ASN A 63 10.50 -6.35 -22.35
C ASN A 63 9.27 -6.52 -21.45
N LYS A 64 8.08 -6.09 -21.90
CA LYS A 64 6.84 -5.99 -21.09
C LYS A 64 6.55 -7.27 -20.33
N LYS A 65 6.68 -8.43 -20.99
CA LYS A 65 6.42 -9.75 -20.41
C LYS A 65 7.40 -10.08 -19.29
N GLU A 66 8.67 -9.79 -19.48
CA GLU A 66 9.71 -10.06 -18.48
C GLU A 66 9.57 -9.13 -17.27
N ILE A 67 9.41 -7.84 -17.53
CA ILE A 67 9.13 -6.82 -16.50
C ILE A 67 7.92 -7.23 -15.67
N THR A 68 6.80 -7.55 -16.32
CA THR A 68 5.55 -7.95 -15.62
C THR A 68 5.75 -9.22 -14.79
N ARG A 69 6.43 -10.23 -15.34
CA ARG A 69 6.72 -11.48 -14.62
C ARG A 69 7.55 -11.22 -13.37
N HIS A 70 8.60 -10.40 -13.48
CA HIS A 70 9.47 -10.05 -12.38
C HIS A 70 8.74 -9.29 -11.28
N LEU A 71 8.00 -8.26 -11.67
CA LEU A 71 7.28 -7.41 -10.72
C LEU A 71 6.14 -8.17 -10.02
N ARG A 72 5.48 -9.09 -10.72
CA ARG A 72 4.51 -10.01 -10.10
C ARG A 72 5.17 -10.90 -9.05
N LYS A 73 6.39 -11.38 -9.31
CA LYS A 73 7.16 -12.16 -8.33
C LYS A 73 7.52 -11.31 -7.11
N CYS A 74 8.04 -10.10 -7.31
CA CYS A 74 8.34 -9.16 -6.22
C CYS A 74 7.11 -8.86 -5.36
N CYS A 75 5.95 -8.75 -5.99
CA CYS A 75 4.71 -8.43 -5.29
C CYS A 75 4.06 -9.61 -4.55
N LEU A 76 3.88 -10.74 -5.25
CA LEU A 76 2.97 -11.81 -4.82
C LEU A 76 3.66 -13.16 -4.60
N ARG A 77 4.99 -13.28 -4.70
CA ARG A 77 5.65 -14.58 -4.52
C ARG A 77 5.26 -15.20 -3.16
N ASN A 78 4.77 -16.44 -3.24
CA ASN A 78 4.33 -17.27 -2.13
C ASN A 78 3.21 -16.69 -1.25
N GLU A 79 2.52 -15.63 -1.67
CA GLU A 79 1.50 -14.94 -0.88
C GLU A 79 0.44 -15.86 -0.25
N LYS A 80 0.05 -16.92 -0.96
CA LYS A 80 -0.95 -17.93 -0.54
C LYS A 80 -0.41 -19.10 0.29
N ARG A 81 0.92 -19.26 0.39
CA ARG A 81 1.53 -20.37 1.14
C ARG A 81 1.46 -20.12 2.65
N GLN A 82 1.33 -21.18 3.44
CA GLN A 82 1.25 -21.10 4.90
C GLN A 82 2.63 -20.93 5.55
N ASP A 83 3.66 -21.57 4.99
CA ASP A 83 5.04 -21.60 5.46
C ASP A 83 5.93 -20.57 4.76
N VAL A 84 5.62 -19.29 4.96
CA VAL A 84 6.25 -18.18 4.22
C VAL A 84 7.11 -17.30 5.09
N SER A 85 8.13 -16.72 4.47
CA SER A 85 8.92 -15.64 5.07
C SER A 85 8.30 -14.28 4.78
N PRO A 86 8.37 -13.30 5.70
CA PRO A 86 8.05 -11.91 5.38
C PRO A 86 8.90 -11.35 4.23
N ASP A 87 10.07 -11.93 3.95
CA ASP A 87 10.98 -11.47 2.89
C ASP A 87 10.69 -12.09 1.51
N ASP A 88 9.70 -12.99 1.41
CA ASP A 88 9.36 -13.64 0.14
C ASP A 88 8.81 -12.66 -0.89
N SER A 89 7.92 -11.75 -0.49
CA SER A 89 7.34 -10.74 -1.37
C SER A 89 6.72 -9.60 -0.57
N PHE A 90 6.38 -8.51 -1.27
CA PHE A 90 5.63 -7.41 -0.66
C PHE A 90 4.35 -7.89 0.05
N ALA A 91 3.60 -8.81 -0.57
CA ALA A 91 2.38 -9.36 0.01
C ALA A 91 2.63 -10.21 1.26
N THR A 92 3.69 -11.01 1.32
CA THR A 92 4.00 -11.78 2.54
C THR A 92 4.45 -10.87 3.67
N CYS A 93 5.25 -9.84 3.39
CA CYS A 93 5.61 -8.83 4.37
C CYS A 93 4.37 -8.14 4.97
N VAL A 94 3.47 -7.63 4.12
CA VAL A 94 2.26 -6.94 4.58
C VAL A 94 1.34 -7.87 5.37
N ARG A 95 1.22 -9.14 4.94
CA ARG A 95 0.41 -10.14 5.66
C ARG A 95 0.95 -10.45 7.05
N ILE A 96 2.23 -10.73 7.15
CA ILE A 96 2.86 -11.17 8.41
C ILE A 96 3.08 -9.99 9.34
N ASN A 97 3.66 -8.89 8.85
CA ASN A 97 4.10 -7.78 9.69
C ASN A 97 3.00 -6.74 9.93
N CYS A 98 2.12 -6.52 8.95
CA CYS A 98 1.09 -5.48 9.03
C CYS A 98 -0.32 -6.03 9.26
N GLY A 99 -0.49 -7.36 9.27
CA GLY A 99 -1.77 -8.03 9.51
C GLY A 99 -2.81 -7.78 8.42
N ALA A 100 -2.39 -7.52 7.18
CA ALA A 100 -3.29 -7.22 6.06
C ALA A 100 -3.01 -8.08 4.83
N ALA A 101 -4.07 -8.48 4.12
CA ALA A 101 -3.93 -9.18 2.85
C ALA A 101 -3.97 -8.18 1.68
N LEU A 102 -3.07 -8.34 0.72
CA LEU A 102 -3.12 -7.62 -0.55
C LEU A 102 -3.97 -8.41 -1.56
N TRP A 103 -4.79 -7.69 -2.32
CA TRP A 103 -5.61 -8.28 -3.40
C TRP A 103 -4.88 -8.34 -4.75
N GLY A 104 -3.75 -7.63 -4.88
CA GLY A 104 -2.92 -7.61 -6.08
C GLY A 104 -1.92 -6.46 -6.05
N CYS A 105 -1.11 -6.35 -7.10
CA CYS A 105 -0.26 -5.19 -7.36
C CYS A 105 -0.65 -4.52 -8.66
N GLN A 106 -0.79 -3.20 -8.61
CA GLN A 106 -0.88 -2.36 -9.78
C GLN A 106 0.52 -1.93 -10.19
N MET A 107 0.86 -2.19 -11.46
CA MET A 107 2.13 -1.79 -12.04
C MET A 107 1.93 -0.51 -12.84
N ILE A 108 2.60 0.57 -12.44
CA ILE A 108 2.49 1.88 -13.09
C ILE A 108 3.89 2.27 -13.57
N LYS A 109 4.08 2.34 -14.89
CA LYS A 109 5.26 2.98 -15.47
C LYS A 109 5.12 4.49 -15.25
N LYS A 110 6.01 5.09 -14.47
CA LYS A 110 6.11 6.55 -14.39
C LYS A 110 7.07 6.99 -15.49
N HIS A 111 6.56 7.77 -16.44
CA HIS A 111 7.43 8.40 -17.43
C HIS A 111 8.19 9.56 -16.79
N SER A 112 9.49 9.60 -17.06
CA SER A 112 10.34 10.76 -16.83
C SER A 112 11.18 10.98 -18.08
N GLY A 113 11.11 12.17 -18.68
CA GLY A 113 11.82 12.48 -19.93
C GLY A 113 11.01 12.15 -21.21
N PHE A 114 11.73 12.03 -22.33
CA PHE A 114 11.15 11.78 -23.66
C PHE A 114 10.79 10.31 -23.86
N LEU A 115 9.79 10.04 -24.72
CA LEU A 115 9.41 8.70 -25.13
C LEU A 115 10.60 7.94 -25.72
N SER A 116 10.75 6.69 -25.30
CA SER A 116 11.73 5.74 -25.84
C SER A 116 11.42 5.41 -27.31
N GLN A 117 12.41 4.86 -28.01
CA GLN A 117 12.30 4.63 -29.45
C GLN A 117 11.25 3.55 -29.78
N ASP A 118 11.16 2.48 -28.97
CA ASP A 118 10.13 1.45 -29.08
C ASP A 118 8.73 2.04 -28.85
N GLU A 119 8.58 2.95 -27.88
CA GLU A 119 7.31 3.65 -27.65
C GLU A 119 6.90 4.50 -28.85
N LYS A 120 7.85 5.21 -29.47
CA LYS A 120 7.57 5.99 -30.68
C LYS A 120 7.18 5.11 -31.85
N GLU A 121 7.78 3.93 -31.99
CA GLU A 121 7.47 2.97 -33.06
C GLU A 121 6.08 2.38 -32.88
N HIS A 122 5.74 1.92 -31.67
CA HIS A 122 4.41 1.38 -31.37
C HIS A 122 3.28 2.42 -31.53
N LEU A 123 3.53 3.69 -31.22
CA LEU A 123 2.57 4.76 -31.47
C LEU A 123 2.36 5.04 -32.97
N LYS A 124 3.37 4.77 -33.82
CA LYS A 124 3.27 4.94 -35.28
C LYS A 124 2.55 3.78 -35.96
N GLU A 125 2.67 2.57 -35.41
CA GLU A 125 2.06 1.35 -35.97
C GLU A 125 0.54 1.26 -35.74
N GLY A 126 -0.03 2.19 -34.97
CA GLY A 126 -1.45 2.19 -34.62
C GLY A 126 -1.74 1.19 -33.51
N ALA A 127 -2.50 1.62 -32.51
CA ALA A 127 -2.89 0.80 -31.36
C ALA A 127 -3.72 -0.42 -31.79
N HIS A 128 -3.04 -1.52 -32.14
CA HIS A 128 -3.63 -2.83 -32.34
C HIS A 128 -3.39 -3.66 -31.08
N ASP A 129 -4.18 -3.38 -30.04
CA ASP A 129 -4.42 -4.26 -28.89
C ASP A 129 -5.89 -4.71 -28.92
#